data_AF-A0A660WBM6-F1
#
_entry.id   AF-A0A660WBM6-F1
#
_cell.length_a   1.000
_cell.length_b   1.000
_cell.length_c   1.000
_cell.angle_alpha   90.00
_cell.angle_beta   90.00
_cell.angle_gamma   90.00
#
_symmetry.space_group_name_H-M   'P 1'
#
loop_
_entity.id
_entity.type
_entity.pdbx_description
1 polymer ?
#
loop_
_entity_poly.entity_id
_entity_poly.type
_entity_poly.pdbx_seq_one_letter_code
_entity_poly.pdbx_strand_id
1 'polypeptide(L)'
;MNCGKRSAFLLLLALPFFLIASSAATAPIDETGSLSAEIDRLKDLVFPKNSMLYVLPTQQNRDDYRALVTSVMNGNYDTASTQAAALSYELVHYHDTDTSRDFYLLREALNEYGQQNLGWGNYIWNPGGGKDILIEAPHPLYDTNTPEFAIEVFQGVHGRGYLMAGAHRACMGDGTMGQANVCGHTDSIFHVVHETWSLSTTLPIQIHGFDWDKHTNFPAGTDVVLSNGDGAVPQP
;
A
#
# COMPACT_ATOMS: atom_id res chain seq x y z
N MET A 1 -46.40 -42.66 62.16
CA MET A 1 -46.28 -41.19 62.05
C MET A 1 -44.98 -40.86 61.32
N ASN A 2 -45.11 -40.22 60.15
CA ASN A 2 -44.13 -39.57 59.26
C ASN A 2 -42.76 -40.20 58.98
N CYS A 3 -42.67 -40.83 57.80
CA CYS A 3 -41.44 -41.04 57.03
C CYS A 3 -41.25 -39.84 56.08
N GLY A 4 -40.24 -39.01 56.32
CA GLY A 4 -39.88 -37.88 55.45
C GLY A 4 -38.81 -38.28 54.43
N LYS A 5 -39.20 -38.44 53.16
CA LYS A 5 -38.25 -38.57 52.04
C LYS A 5 -37.84 -37.18 51.56
N ARG A 6 -36.56 -36.85 51.63
CA ARG A 6 -35.97 -35.67 50.97
C ARG A 6 -35.50 -36.08 49.58
N SER A 7 -36.14 -35.55 48.54
CA SER A 7 -35.67 -35.67 47.16
C SER A 7 -34.57 -34.63 46.92
N ALA A 8 -33.36 -35.10 46.61
CA ALA A 8 -32.27 -34.24 46.14
C ALA A 8 -32.47 -33.99 44.63
N PHE A 9 -32.70 -32.73 44.26
CA PHE A 9 -32.75 -32.29 42.86
C PHE A 9 -31.31 -32.04 42.41
N LEU A 10 -30.77 -32.89 41.53
CA LEU A 10 -29.46 -32.70 40.91
C LEU A 10 -29.64 -31.70 39.75
N LEU A 11 -29.20 -30.46 39.93
CA LEU A 11 -29.20 -29.44 38.89
C LEU A 11 -27.96 -29.67 37.98
N LEU A 12 -28.15 -30.31 36.83
CA LEU A 12 -27.12 -30.40 35.79
C LEU A 12 -26.97 -29.03 35.11
N LEU A 13 -25.93 -28.27 35.48
CA LEU A 13 -25.51 -27.09 34.73
C LEU A 13 -24.86 -27.54 33.41
N ALA A 14 -25.56 -27.36 32.30
CA ALA A 14 -24.98 -27.44 30.97
C ALA A 14 -24.13 -26.17 30.73
N LEU A 15 -22.81 -26.30 30.76
CA LEU A 15 -21.89 -25.24 30.33
C LEU A 15 -21.94 -25.12 28.80
N PRO A 16 -22.24 -23.95 28.23
CA PRO A 16 -22.22 -23.77 26.79
C PRO A 16 -20.76 -23.83 26.31
N PHE A 17 -20.44 -24.87 25.53
CA PHE A 17 -19.16 -25.02 24.86
C PHE A 17 -19.18 -24.06 23.65
N PHE A 18 -18.67 -22.84 23.83
CA PHE A 18 -18.41 -21.94 22.69
C PHE A 18 -17.22 -22.49 21.91
N LEU A 19 -17.50 -23.11 20.75
CA LEU A 19 -16.47 -23.36 19.75
C LEU A 19 -15.98 -22.00 19.23
N ILE A 20 -14.81 -21.57 19.68
CA ILE A 20 -14.07 -20.49 19.03
C ILE A 20 -13.52 -21.09 17.74
N ALA A 21 -14.16 -20.79 16.61
CA ALA A 21 -13.59 -21.10 15.31
C ALA A 21 -12.35 -20.21 15.12
N SER A 22 -11.16 -20.81 15.23
CA SER A 22 -9.94 -20.16 14.76
C SER A 22 -10.00 -20.14 13.23
N SER A 23 -10.19 -18.97 12.62
CA SER A 23 -9.90 -18.84 11.20
C SER A 23 -8.42 -19.11 11.00
N ALA A 24 -8.07 -20.11 10.19
CA ALA A 24 -6.68 -20.31 9.81
C ALA A 24 -6.19 -19.04 9.09
N ALA A 25 -4.98 -18.60 9.41
CA ALA A 25 -4.36 -17.49 8.70
C ALA A 25 -4.24 -17.87 7.22
N THR A 26 -4.57 -16.93 6.33
CA THR A 26 -4.44 -17.15 4.88
C THR A 26 -2.98 -16.91 4.51
N ALA A 27 -2.36 -17.81 3.75
CA ALA A 27 -1.00 -17.61 3.26
C ALA A 27 -0.98 -16.49 2.19
N PRO A 28 0.17 -15.85 1.92
CA PRO A 28 0.33 -15.00 0.74
C PRO A 28 0.07 -15.78 -0.56
N ILE A 29 -0.37 -15.07 -1.60
CA ILE A 29 -0.48 -15.62 -2.96
C ILE A 29 0.93 -15.70 -3.56
N ASP A 30 1.30 -16.81 -4.19
CA ASP A 30 2.57 -16.93 -4.91
C ASP A 30 2.38 -16.58 -6.40
N GLU A 31 3.14 -15.60 -6.89
CA GLU A 31 3.18 -15.19 -8.30
C GLU A 31 4.61 -14.97 -8.79
N THR A 32 4.80 -14.97 -10.10
CA THR A 32 6.10 -14.67 -10.73
C THR A 32 5.90 -13.93 -12.05
N GLY A 33 6.84 -13.04 -12.37
CA GLY A 33 6.83 -12.26 -13.61
C GLY A 33 7.79 -11.08 -13.55
N SER A 34 7.73 -10.20 -14.55
CA SER A 34 8.47 -8.93 -14.52
C SER A 34 7.78 -7.96 -13.58
N LEU A 35 8.50 -7.48 -12.56
CA LEU A 35 7.96 -6.51 -11.61
C LEU A 35 7.57 -5.19 -12.29
N SER A 36 8.31 -4.77 -13.32
CA SER A 36 7.97 -3.58 -14.11
C SER A 36 6.66 -3.75 -14.88
N ALA A 37 6.44 -4.91 -15.50
CA ALA A 37 5.18 -5.21 -16.17
C ALA A 37 3.99 -5.30 -15.19
N GLU A 38 4.23 -5.75 -13.96
CA GLU A 38 3.21 -5.74 -12.90
C GLU A 38 2.86 -4.31 -12.47
N ILE A 39 3.84 -3.40 -12.36
CA ILE A 39 3.57 -1.98 -12.11
C ILE A 39 2.75 -1.35 -13.24
N ASP A 40 3.07 -1.63 -14.50
CA ASP A 40 2.29 -1.16 -15.64
C ASP A 40 0.83 -1.65 -15.56
N ARG A 41 0.64 -2.93 -15.23
CA ARG A 41 -0.70 -3.51 -15.06
C ARG A 41 -1.47 -2.87 -13.91
N LEU A 42 -0.81 -2.57 -12.79
CA LEU A 42 -1.43 -1.89 -11.64
C LEU A 42 -1.73 -0.42 -11.96
N LYS A 43 -0.91 0.23 -12.78
CA LYS A 43 -1.13 1.60 -13.26
C LYS A 43 -2.42 1.71 -14.09
N ASP A 44 -2.73 0.70 -14.91
CA ASP A 44 -3.98 0.65 -15.69
C ASP A 44 -5.25 0.62 -14.81
N LEU A 45 -5.11 0.25 -13.54
CA LEU A 45 -6.20 0.21 -12.57
C LEU A 45 -6.32 1.48 -11.71
N VAL A 46 -5.39 2.42 -11.86
CA VAL A 46 -5.42 3.69 -11.15
C VAL A 46 -6.65 4.49 -11.55
N PHE A 47 -7.35 5.03 -10.57
CA PHE A 47 -8.56 5.81 -10.84
C PHE A 47 -8.25 7.09 -11.60
N PRO A 48 -8.94 7.34 -12.74
CA PRO A 48 -8.65 8.50 -13.57
C PRO A 48 -9.15 9.79 -12.94
N LYS A 49 -8.67 10.91 -13.50
CA LYS A 49 -9.13 12.26 -13.17
C LYS A 49 -10.66 12.36 -13.25
N ASN A 50 -11.27 13.06 -12.28
CA ASN A 50 -12.70 13.33 -12.17
C ASN A 50 -13.60 12.08 -12.15
N SER A 51 -13.06 10.89 -11.85
CA SER A 51 -13.88 9.67 -11.79
C SER A 51 -14.75 9.60 -10.54
N MET A 52 -14.39 10.33 -9.48
CA MET A 52 -15.07 10.31 -8.18
C MET A 52 -15.08 8.92 -7.52
N LEU A 53 -14.16 8.03 -7.92
CA LEU A 53 -14.12 6.63 -7.46
C LEU A 53 -13.28 6.44 -6.20
N TYR A 54 -12.41 7.39 -5.85
CA TYR A 54 -11.54 7.27 -4.68
C TYR A 54 -12.36 7.22 -3.39
N VAL A 55 -12.11 6.19 -2.58
CA VAL A 55 -12.79 5.98 -1.31
C VAL A 55 -11.95 6.60 -0.20
N LEU A 56 -12.56 7.49 0.59
CA LEU A 56 -11.90 8.07 1.75
C LEU A 56 -11.64 7.01 2.83
N PRO A 57 -10.37 6.80 3.27
CA PRO A 57 -10.11 5.92 4.39
C PRO A 57 -10.64 6.52 5.70
N THR A 58 -11.33 5.70 6.48
CA THR A 58 -11.69 6.05 7.87
C THR A 58 -10.47 5.97 8.78
N GLN A 59 -10.57 6.49 10.01
CA GLN A 59 -9.53 6.30 11.02
C GLN A 59 -9.24 4.81 11.27
N GLN A 60 -10.27 3.98 11.38
CA GLN A 60 -10.12 2.54 11.56
C GLN A 60 -9.36 1.91 10.38
N ASN A 61 -9.67 2.31 9.13
CA ASN A 61 -8.93 1.81 7.98
C ASN A 61 -7.45 2.17 8.05
N ARG A 62 -7.11 3.40 8.46
CA ARG A 62 -5.70 3.80 8.62
C ARG A 62 -4.98 3.00 9.71
N ASP A 63 -5.65 2.72 10.83
CA ASP A 63 -5.06 1.96 11.93
C ASP A 63 -4.88 0.49 11.56
N ASP A 64 -5.86 -0.12 10.88
CA ASP A 64 -5.77 -1.49 10.37
C ASP A 64 -4.67 -1.61 9.29
N TYR A 65 -4.57 -0.63 8.39
CA TYR A 65 -3.53 -0.63 7.37
C TYR A 65 -2.14 -0.43 7.97
N ARG A 66 -2.01 0.40 9.01
CA ARG A 66 -0.76 0.54 9.78
C ARG A 66 -0.34 -0.79 10.40
N ALA A 67 -1.28 -1.53 10.97
CA ALA A 67 -1.02 -2.86 11.52
C ALA A 67 -0.60 -3.85 10.42
N LEU A 68 -1.26 -3.82 9.26
CA LEU A 68 -0.92 -4.61 8.08
C LEU A 68 0.53 -4.38 7.63
N VAL A 69 0.90 -3.13 7.35
CA VAL A 69 2.25 -2.84 6.83
C VAL A 69 3.34 -3.05 7.89
N THR A 70 3.00 -2.96 9.18
CA THR A 70 3.89 -3.37 10.28
C THR A 70 4.12 -4.88 10.29
N SER A 71 3.09 -5.70 10.04
CA SER A 71 3.24 -7.15 9.93
C SER A 71 4.15 -7.54 8.75
N VAL A 72 4.01 -6.86 7.61
CA VAL A 72 4.90 -7.05 6.44
C VAL A 72 6.35 -6.74 6.79
N MET A 73 6.63 -5.61 7.44
CA MET A 73 7.99 -5.24 7.86
C MET A 73 8.63 -6.27 8.81
N ASN A 74 7.81 -6.88 9.66
CA ASN A 74 8.27 -7.86 10.65
C ASN A 74 8.36 -9.29 10.09
N GLY A 75 8.04 -9.50 8.81
CA GLY A 75 8.04 -10.83 8.19
C GLY A 75 6.87 -11.73 8.60
N ASN A 76 5.83 -11.17 9.21
CA ASN A 76 4.65 -11.91 9.68
C ASN A 76 3.63 -12.07 8.54
N TYR A 77 4.03 -12.74 7.45
CA TYR A 77 3.28 -12.69 6.18
C TYR A 77 1.90 -13.38 6.21
N ASP A 78 1.71 -14.45 7.00
CA ASP A 78 0.39 -15.08 7.14
C ASP A 78 -0.61 -14.15 7.87
N THR A 79 -0.13 -13.46 8.91
CA THR A 79 -0.91 -12.43 9.61
C THR A 79 -1.21 -11.26 8.67
N ALA A 80 -0.20 -10.80 7.92
CA ALA A 80 -0.35 -9.71 6.95
C ALA A 80 -1.34 -10.07 5.84
N SER A 81 -1.30 -11.29 5.29
CA SER A 81 -2.26 -11.74 4.27
C SER A 81 -3.70 -11.75 4.80
N THR A 82 -3.90 -12.21 6.05
CA THR A 82 -5.21 -12.14 6.72
C THR A 82 -5.70 -10.70 6.91
N GLN A 83 -4.80 -9.79 7.33
CA GLN A 83 -5.09 -8.36 7.48
C GLN A 83 -5.39 -7.67 6.14
N ALA A 84 -4.66 -8.02 5.08
CA ALA A 84 -4.86 -7.51 3.73
C ALA A 84 -6.24 -7.89 3.21
N ALA A 85 -6.64 -9.16 3.34
CA ALA A 85 -7.95 -9.63 2.90
C ALA A 85 -9.10 -8.87 3.59
N ALA A 86 -8.97 -8.55 4.89
CA ALA A 86 -9.96 -7.76 5.63
C ALA A 86 -10.10 -6.32 5.12
N LEU A 87 -9.09 -5.80 4.42
CA LEU A 87 -9.03 -4.47 3.84
C LEU A 87 -9.29 -4.45 2.33
N SER A 88 -9.74 -5.57 1.73
CA SER A 88 -9.88 -5.73 0.27
C SER A 88 -8.55 -5.58 -0.48
N TYR A 89 -7.47 -6.07 0.13
CA TYR A 89 -6.13 -6.17 -0.44
C TYR A 89 -5.69 -7.63 -0.56
N GLU A 90 -4.77 -7.87 -1.48
CA GLU A 90 -4.00 -9.10 -1.58
C GLU A 90 -2.57 -8.85 -1.08
N LEU A 91 -2.02 -9.83 -0.34
CA LEU A 91 -0.59 -9.93 -0.12
C LEU A 91 -0.04 -11.00 -1.06
N VAL A 92 0.84 -10.60 -1.97
CA VAL A 92 1.44 -11.48 -2.98
C VAL A 92 2.93 -11.61 -2.69
N HIS A 93 3.39 -12.84 -2.47
CA HIS A 93 4.80 -13.18 -2.58
C HIS A 93 5.16 -13.29 -4.07
N TYR A 94 5.97 -12.35 -4.55
CA TYR A 94 6.21 -12.15 -5.97
C TYR A 94 7.68 -12.39 -6.32
N HIS A 95 7.93 -13.39 -7.16
CA HIS A 95 9.25 -13.66 -7.71
C HIS A 95 9.48 -12.86 -9.00
N ASP A 96 10.29 -11.81 -8.91
CA ASP A 96 10.66 -10.96 -10.05
C ASP A 96 11.65 -11.66 -10.97
N THR A 97 11.23 -11.97 -12.19
CA THR A 97 12.06 -12.67 -13.17
C THR A 97 13.21 -11.82 -13.71
N ASP A 98 13.09 -10.49 -13.66
CA ASP A 98 14.10 -9.59 -14.21
C ASP A 98 15.32 -9.49 -13.29
N THR A 99 15.09 -9.53 -11.98
CA THR A 99 16.16 -9.42 -10.98
C THR A 99 16.41 -10.70 -10.18
N SER A 100 15.59 -11.74 -10.38
CA SER A 100 15.62 -13.00 -9.61
C SER A 100 15.54 -12.77 -8.09
N ARG A 101 14.70 -11.80 -7.68
CA ARG A 101 14.48 -11.43 -6.27
C ARG A 101 13.02 -11.60 -5.91
N ASP A 102 12.80 -11.95 -4.66
CA ASP A 102 11.47 -12.05 -4.08
C ASP A 102 11.05 -10.73 -3.44
N PHE A 103 9.78 -10.39 -3.62
CA PHE A 103 9.14 -9.20 -3.07
C PHE A 103 7.80 -9.56 -2.44
N TYR A 104 7.28 -8.66 -1.60
CA TYR A 104 5.92 -8.74 -1.11
C TYR A 104 5.12 -7.54 -1.62
N LEU A 105 4.09 -7.81 -2.42
CA LEU A 105 3.20 -6.81 -3.00
C LEU A 105 1.94 -6.74 -2.15
N LEU A 106 1.61 -5.54 -1.68
CA LEU A 106 0.28 -5.20 -1.20
C LEU A 106 -0.43 -4.45 -2.32
N ARG A 107 -1.37 -5.13 -2.98
CA ARG A 107 -2.18 -4.55 -4.05
C ARG A 107 -3.66 -4.70 -3.73
N GLU A 108 -4.47 -3.77 -4.25
CA GLU A 108 -5.92 -3.90 -4.11
C GLU A 108 -6.38 -5.22 -4.75
N ALA A 109 -7.38 -5.88 -4.14
CA ALA A 109 -7.93 -7.13 -4.63
C ALA A 109 -8.53 -6.89 -6.02
N LEU A 110 -7.72 -7.21 -7.03
CA LEU A 110 -7.98 -6.99 -8.43
C LEU A 110 -9.33 -7.60 -8.76
N ASN A 111 -10.05 -6.99 -9.70
CA ASN A 111 -11.47 -7.21 -10.05
C ASN A 111 -11.93 -8.67 -10.31
N GLU A 112 -11.08 -9.69 -10.11
CA GLU A 112 -11.37 -11.12 -10.15
C GLU A 112 -12.51 -11.56 -9.23
N TYR A 113 -12.76 -10.84 -8.13
CA TYR A 113 -13.87 -11.12 -7.20
C TYR A 113 -15.05 -10.14 -7.30
N GLY A 114 -15.05 -9.24 -8.30
CA GLY A 114 -16.06 -8.18 -8.41
C GLY A 114 -15.98 -7.12 -7.30
N GLN A 115 -14.86 -7.09 -6.57
CA GLN A 115 -14.57 -6.04 -5.59
C GLN A 115 -14.05 -4.80 -6.32
N GLN A 116 -14.52 -3.64 -5.88
CA GLN A 116 -14.06 -2.36 -6.43
C GLN A 116 -12.79 -1.94 -5.69
N ASN A 117 -11.77 -1.57 -6.44
CA ASN A 117 -10.62 -0.82 -5.92
C ASN A 117 -11.08 0.38 -5.07
N LEU A 118 -10.29 0.75 -4.07
CA LEU A 118 -10.55 1.89 -3.19
C LEU A 118 -9.73 3.11 -3.63
N GLY A 119 -8.73 2.90 -4.48
CA GLY A 119 -7.78 3.91 -4.94
C GLY A 119 -6.70 4.19 -3.90
N TRP A 120 -6.52 3.32 -2.92
CA TRP A 120 -5.60 3.53 -1.80
C TRP A 120 -4.14 3.30 -2.15
N GLY A 121 -3.84 2.68 -3.29
CA GLY A 121 -2.48 2.51 -3.82
C GLY A 121 -1.95 1.08 -3.71
N ASN A 122 -0.77 0.88 -4.26
CA ASN A 122 -0.10 -0.41 -4.32
C ASN A 122 1.34 -0.25 -3.81
N TYR A 123 1.82 -1.24 -3.07
CA TYR A 123 3.06 -1.13 -2.29
C TYR A 123 3.90 -2.38 -2.45
N ILE A 124 5.22 -2.21 -2.56
CA ILE A 124 6.17 -3.32 -2.65
C ILE A 124 7.12 -3.23 -1.47
N TRP A 125 7.28 -4.34 -0.76
CA TRP A 125 8.28 -4.53 0.27
C TRP A 125 9.38 -5.47 -0.21
N ASN A 126 10.64 -5.11 0.04
CA ASN A 126 11.80 -5.94 -0.25
C ASN A 126 12.25 -6.72 1.02
N PRO A 127 11.94 -8.02 1.14
CA PRO A 127 12.31 -8.83 2.30
C PRO A 127 13.81 -9.18 2.35
N GLY A 128 14.52 -9.11 1.21
CA GLY A 128 15.93 -9.50 1.10
C GLY A 128 16.92 -8.54 1.76
N GLY A 129 16.44 -7.44 2.34
CA GLY A 129 17.27 -6.35 2.83
C GLY A 129 17.74 -5.46 1.69
N GLY A 130 17.25 -4.22 1.68
CA GLY A 130 17.64 -3.17 0.73
C GLY A 130 18.35 -2.02 1.42
N LYS A 131 18.76 -1.01 0.64
CA LYS A 131 19.09 0.30 1.21
C LYS A 131 17.84 0.86 1.90
N ASP A 132 18.03 1.62 2.98
CA ASP A 132 16.95 2.33 3.69
C ASP A 132 16.44 3.51 2.84
N ILE A 133 15.89 3.19 1.67
CA ILE A 133 15.38 4.10 0.67
C ILE A 133 13.97 3.64 0.33
N LEU A 134 13.03 4.58 0.37
CA LEU A 134 11.68 4.41 -0.16
C LEU A 134 11.58 5.17 -1.47
N ILE A 135 11.13 4.50 -2.51
CA ILE A 135 10.87 5.13 -3.80
C ILE A 135 9.36 5.30 -3.98
N GLU A 136 8.93 6.50 -4.33
CA GLU A 136 7.52 6.86 -4.30
C GLU A 136 7.07 7.45 -5.64
N ALA A 137 5.93 6.95 -6.13
CA ALA A 137 5.21 7.44 -7.30
C ALA A 137 3.84 7.98 -6.86
N PRO A 138 3.78 9.20 -6.29
CA PRO A 138 2.55 9.73 -5.69
C PRO A 138 1.48 10.13 -6.72
N HIS A 139 1.88 10.42 -7.97
CA HIS A 139 1.02 10.96 -9.03
C HIS A 139 1.07 10.11 -10.32
N PRO A 140 0.71 8.82 -10.27
CA PRO A 140 0.98 7.82 -11.33
C PRO A 140 0.37 8.12 -12.71
N LEU A 141 -0.74 8.87 -12.77
CA LEU A 141 -1.40 9.26 -14.02
C LEU A 141 -1.31 10.76 -14.33
N TYR A 142 -0.75 11.56 -13.42
CA TYR A 142 -0.64 13.00 -13.61
C TYR A 142 0.77 13.41 -14.03
N ASP A 143 1.78 12.77 -13.45
CA ASP A 143 3.17 12.99 -13.78
C ASP A 143 3.64 11.97 -14.82
N THR A 144 4.33 12.45 -15.85
CA THR A 144 4.70 11.65 -17.03
C THR A 144 5.68 10.54 -16.68
N ASN A 145 5.38 9.28 -17.04
CA ASN A 145 6.24 8.09 -16.87
C ASN A 145 6.73 7.85 -15.42
N THR A 146 6.05 8.41 -14.43
CA THR A 146 6.50 8.37 -13.03
C THR A 146 6.56 6.95 -12.46
N PRO A 147 5.51 6.11 -12.57
CA PRO A 147 5.56 4.74 -12.05
C PRO A 147 6.67 3.90 -12.67
N GLU A 148 6.86 4.03 -13.99
CA GLU A 148 7.86 3.32 -14.78
C GLU A 148 9.28 3.70 -14.34
N PHE A 149 9.58 4.99 -14.24
CA PHE A 149 10.89 5.43 -13.78
C PHE A 149 11.11 5.09 -12.30
N ALA A 150 10.09 5.23 -11.45
CA ALA A 150 10.18 4.91 -10.04
C ALA A 150 10.48 3.42 -9.79
N ILE A 151 9.91 2.49 -10.56
CA ILE A 151 10.19 1.07 -10.37
C ILE A 151 11.61 0.69 -10.80
N GLU A 152 12.12 1.30 -11.87
CA GLU A 152 13.52 1.15 -12.29
C GLU A 152 14.49 1.65 -11.22
N VAL A 153 14.23 2.83 -10.63
CA VAL A 153 15.04 3.37 -9.54
C VAL A 153 14.99 2.44 -8.32
N PHE A 154 13.80 1.97 -7.92
CA PHE A 154 13.65 1.02 -6.82
C PHE A 154 14.48 -0.24 -7.02
N GLN A 155 14.40 -0.86 -8.20
CA GLN A 155 15.16 -2.06 -8.52
C GLN A 155 16.67 -1.80 -8.53
N GLY A 156 17.09 -0.68 -9.14
CA GLY A 156 18.51 -0.32 -9.33
C GLY A 156 19.22 0.12 -8.06
N VAL A 157 18.52 0.78 -7.13
CA VAL A 157 19.09 1.15 -5.81
C VAL A 157 18.93 0.05 -4.76
N HIS A 158 18.21 -1.04 -5.10
CA HIS A 158 17.82 -2.07 -4.15
C HIS A 158 17.05 -1.45 -2.97
N GLY A 159 16.02 -0.66 -3.27
CA GLY A 159 15.21 0.02 -2.26
C GLY A 159 14.56 -0.97 -1.29
N ARG A 160 14.24 -0.47 -0.09
CA ARG A 160 13.53 -1.26 0.94
C ARG A 160 12.03 -1.30 0.65
N GLY A 161 11.48 -0.24 0.08
CA GLY A 161 10.07 -0.19 -0.31
C GLY A 161 9.82 0.69 -1.53
N TYR A 162 8.73 0.38 -2.23
CA TYR A 162 8.17 1.18 -3.31
C TYR A 162 6.69 1.46 -3.03
N LEU A 163 6.25 2.69 -3.25
CA LEU A 163 4.86 3.12 -3.04
C LEU A 163 4.32 3.76 -4.32
N MET A 164 3.17 3.31 -4.80
CA MET A 164 2.44 3.95 -5.90
C MET A 164 1.01 4.29 -5.45
N ALA A 165 0.57 5.52 -5.67
CA ALA A 165 -0.80 5.92 -5.35
C ALA A 165 -1.83 5.18 -6.24
N GLY A 166 -3.07 5.02 -5.75
CA GLY A 166 -4.12 4.27 -6.46
C GLY A 166 -5.09 5.17 -7.24
N ALA A 167 -4.92 6.48 -7.17
CA ALA A 167 -5.78 7.44 -7.85
C ALA A 167 -5.00 8.62 -8.42
N HIS A 168 -5.50 9.17 -9.52
CA HIS A 168 -5.07 10.48 -10.00
C HIS A 168 -5.33 11.55 -8.92
N ARG A 169 -4.39 12.48 -8.69
CA ARG A 169 -4.51 13.55 -7.67
C ARG A 169 -5.81 14.37 -7.75
N ALA A 170 -6.35 14.50 -8.96
CA ALA A 170 -7.61 15.14 -9.32
C ALA A 170 -8.79 14.14 -9.49
N CYS A 171 -8.75 12.98 -8.83
CA CYS A 171 -9.84 11.99 -8.87
C CYS A 171 -11.12 12.55 -8.24
N MET A 172 -10.97 13.30 -7.13
CA MET A 172 -12.03 13.92 -6.33
C MET A 172 -12.10 15.45 -6.51
N GLY A 173 -12.14 15.94 -7.75
CA GLY A 173 -12.19 17.38 -8.06
C GLY A 173 -10.92 17.93 -8.71
N ASP A 174 -10.68 19.24 -8.62
CA ASP A 174 -9.73 19.95 -9.49
C ASP A 174 -8.23 19.58 -9.34
N GLY A 175 -7.87 18.74 -8.36
CA GLY A 175 -6.51 18.23 -8.17
C GLY A 175 -5.57 19.12 -7.37
N THR A 176 -6.05 20.23 -6.84
CA THR A 176 -5.27 21.09 -5.93
C THR A 176 -5.56 20.78 -4.46
N MET A 177 -6.80 20.38 -4.13
CA MET A 177 -7.26 20.05 -2.77
C MET A 177 -8.14 18.79 -2.73
N GLY A 178 -8.04 17.93 -3.74
CA GLY A 178 -8.78 16.67 -3.76
C GLY A 178 -8.19 15.69 -2.75
N GLN A 179 -9.04 14.96 -2.03
CA GLN A 179 -8.63 13.98 -1.00
C GLN A 179 -7.82 12.79 -1.56
N ALA A 180 -7.74 12.66 -2.88
CA ALA A 180 -6.90 11.69 -3.58
C ALA A 180 -5.47 12.23 -3.85
N ASN A 181 -5.17 13.50 -3.57
CA ASN A 181 -3.83 14.07 -3.70
C ASN A 181 -2.97 13.73 -2.47
N VAL A 182 -2.26 12.62 -2.55
CA VAL A 182 -1.47 12.05 -1.44
C VAL A 182 -0.30 12.93 -0.98
N CYS A 183 0.22 13.84 -1.81
CA CYS A 183 1.26 14.79 -1.41
C CYS A 183 0.73 15.95 -0.54
N GLY A 184 -0.58 16.22 -0.59
CA GLY A 184 -1.19 17.35 0.12
C GLY A 184 -1.93 16.96 1.40
N HIS A 185 -2.04 15.66 1.70
CA HIS A 185 -2.97 15.13 2.70
C HIS A 185 -2.32 13.99 3.51
N THR A 186 -2.36 14.12 4.83
CA THR A 186 -1.79 13.12 5.77
C THR A 186 -2.79 12.05 6.19
N ASP A 187 -4.04 12.12 5.73
CA ASP A 187 -5.10 11.17 6.06
C ASP A 187 -5.31 10.08 5.00
N SER A 188 -4.39 9.95 4.04
CA SER A 188 -4.38 8.88 3.02
C SER A 188 -3.70 7.59 3.50
N ILE A 189 -4.05 6.45 2.90
CA ILE A 189 -3.31 5.19 3.14
C ILE A 189 -1.87 5.29 2.65
N PHE A 190 -1.63 5.98 1.53
CA PHE A 190 -0.28 6.25 1.04
C PHE A 190 0.60 6.91 2.12
N HIS A 191 0.06 7.90 2.83
CA HIS A 191 0.77 8.54 3.94
C HIS A 191 1.00 7.59 5.11
N VAL A 192 0.02 6.73 5.44
CA VAL A 192 0.19 5.69 6.48
C VAL A 192 1.36 4.77 6.13
N VAL A 193 1.48 4.32 4.88
CA VAL A 193 2.60 3.47 4.45
C VAL A 193 3.91 4.24 4.50
N HIS A 194 3.94 5.45 3.97
CA HIS A 194 5.10 6.34 4.02
C HIS A 194 5.62 6.50 5.45
N GLU A 195 4.75 6.90 6.39
CA GLU A 195 5.15 7.09 7.79
C GLU A 195 5.62 5.80 8.45
N THR A 196 4.92 4.69 8.21
CA THR A 196 5.24 3.42 8.88
C THR A 196 6.54 2.82 8.38
N TRP A 197 6.85 2.96 7.09
CA TRP A 197 8.09 2.47 6.49
C TRP A 197 9.26 3.46 6.62
N SER A 198 9.00 4.73 6.92
CA SER A 198 10.03 5.75 7.16
C SER A 198 10.58 5.66 8.58
N LEU A 199 11.58 4.80 8.76
CA LEU A 199 12.39 4.76 9.99
C LEU A 199 13.34 5.96 10.07
N SER A 200 13.98 6.20 11.21
CA SER A 200 14.87 7.36 11.43
C SER A 200 16.06 7.47 10.47
N THR A 201 16.43 6.38 9.79
CA THR A 201 17.50 6.31 8.79
C THR A 201 17.01 6.26 7.36
N THR A 202 15.70 6.26 7.14
CA THR A 202 15.10 6.07 5.82
C THR A 202 15.17 7.35 5.00
N LEU A 203 15.54 7.23 3.73
CA LEU A 203 15.48 8.31 2.74
C LEU A 203 14.29 8.07 1.80
N PRO A 204 13.18 8.81 1.95
CA PRO A 204 12.11 8.82 0.96
C PRO A 204 12.52 9.66 -0.25
N ILE A 205 12.30 9.13 -1.45
CA ILE A 205 12.50 9.81 -2.72
C ILE A 205 11.19 9.76 -3.49
N GLN A 206 10.53 10.91 -3.62
CA GLN A 206 9.34 11.06 -4.46
C GLN A 206 9.74 11.42 -5.87
N ILE A 207 9.34 10.57 -6.82
CA ILE A 207 9.56 10.77 -8.24
C ILE A 207 8.37 11.55 -8.81
N HIS A 208 8.67 12.65 -9.49
CA HIS A 208 7.72 13.46 -10.24
C HIS A 208 8.26 13.66 -11.65
N GLY A 209 7.59 13.06 -12.63
CA GLY A 209 7.84 13.30 -14.05
C GLY A 209 7.13 14.56 -14.55
N PHE A 210 7.80 15.32 -15.40
CA PHE A 210 7.30 16.59 -15.94
C PHE A 210 7.27 16.57 -17.46
N ASP A 211 6.41 17.43 -18.01
CA ASP A 211 6.38 17.73 -19.44
C ASP A 211 7.19 19.00 -19.69
N TRP A 212 8.26 18.88 -20.48
CA TRP A 212 9.14 20.00 -20.80
C TRP A 212 8.37 21.20 -21.36
N ASP A 213 7.37 20.95 -22.20
CA ASP A 213 6.58 22.00 -22.85
C ASP A 213 5.74 22.81 -21.84
N LYS A 214 5.53 22.28 -20.64
CA LYS A 214 4.85 22.97 -19.55
C LYS A 214 5.81 23.62 -18.57
N HIS A 215 7.11 23.31 -18.61
CA HIS A 215 8.10 23.68 -17.60
C HIS A 215 9.33 24.34 -18.22
N THR A 216 9.11 25.27 -19.15
CA THR A 216 10.14 25.98 -19.92
C THR A 216 11.05 26.91 -19.10
N ASN A 217 10.79 27.06 -17.80
CA ASN A 217 11.57 27.92 -16.90
C ASN A 217 12.84 27.24 -16.38
N PHE A 218 12.99 25.92 -16.55
CA PHE A 218 14.24 25.24 -16.23
C PHE A 218 15.34 25.55 -17.26
N PRO A 219 16.62 25.60 -16.85
CA PRO A 219 17.73 25.78 -17.78
C PRO A 219 17.69 24.76 -18.92
N ALA A 220 18.01 25.19 -20.14
CA ALA A 220 18.05 24.30 -21.30
C ALA A 220 18.99 23.09 -21.05
N GLY A 221 18.50 21.88 -21.35
CA GLY A 221 19.21 20.64 -21.06
C GLY A 221 19.05 20.11 -19.63
N THR A 222 18.05 20.58 -18.88
CA THR A 222 17.72 20.01 -17.56
C THR A 222 16.99 18.68 -17.74
N ASP A 223 17.66 17.58 -17.41
CA ASP A 223 17.05 16.24 -17.43
C ASP A 223 16.48 15.83 -16.06
N VAL A 224 17.10 16.29 -14.97
CA VAL A 224 16.73 15.92 -13.59
C VAL A 224 16.74 17.15 -12.69
N VAL A 225 15.71 17.28 -11.86
CA VAL A 225 15.63 18.29 -10.80
C VAL A 225 15.62 17.58 -9.46
N LEU A 226 16.54 17.95 -8.57
CA LEU A 226 16.57 17.48 -7.20
C LEU A 226 16.14 18.61 -6.26
N SER A 227 15.14 18.34 -5.42
CA SER A 227 14.64 19.27 -4.42
C SER A 227 14.47 18.55 -3.08
N ASN A 228 14.67 19.28 -1.98
CA ASN A 228 14.33 18.86 -0.63
C ASN A 228 12.88 19.24 -0.25
N GLY A 229 12.10 19.77 -1.20
CA GLY A 229 10.70 20.17 -1.00
C GLY A 229 10.50 21.52 -0.30
N ASP A 230 11.55 22.26 0.04
CA ASP A 230 11.44 23.60 0.66
C ASP A 230 11.08 24.72 -0.33
N GLY A 231 11.01 24.39 -1.63
CA GLY A 231 10.70 25.32 -2.72
C GLY A 231 11.89 26.18 -3.15
N ALA A 232 13.05 26.06 -2.52
CA ALA A 232 14.29 26.69 -2.96
C ALA A 232 14.97 25.83 -4.03
N VAL A 233 15.62 26.50 -4.99
CA VAL A 233 16.57 25.83 -5.89
C VAL A 233 17.89 25.71 -5.13
N PRO A 234 18.37 24.49 -4.83
CA PRO A 234 19.68 24.32 -4.20
C PRO A 234 20.73 25.00 -5.08
N GLN A 235 21.43 25.99 -4.53
CA GLN A 235 22.58 26.59 -5.20
C GLN A 235 23.80 25.68 -4.92
N PRO A 236 24.65 25.42 -5.92
CA PRO A 236 25.84 24.58 -5.76
C PRO A 236 26.84 25.13 -4.73
#